data_AF-A0A1S3U318-F1
#
_entry.id   AF-A0A1S3U318-F1
#
_cell.length_a   1.000
_cell.length_b   1.000
_cell.length_c   1.000
_cell.angle_alpha   90.00
_cell.angle_beta   90.00
_cell.angle_gamma   90.00
#
_symmetry.space_group_name_H-M   'P 1'
#
loop_
_entity.id
_entity.type
_entity.pdbx_description
1 polymer ?
#
loop_
_entity_poly.entity_id
_entity_poly.type
_entity_poly.pdbx_seq_one_letter_code
_entity_poly.pdbx_strand_id
1 'polypeptide(L)'
;MGGQSSKENSWRQSSSVGSSCSASSWSACLDPLSGYAFDDPQPSYSSFGCEAYGGDTFIRYDTAKLERTNSTIVDRYSSIEQVTEALERAGLESCNLIVGIDFTKSNEWTGKKSFNGRSLHHIGNLLNPYEQAISIIGKTLAAFDEDNLIPCFGFGDASTHDQDIFSFYPDERSCIGFEEVLSRYREIVPHLRLAGPTSFEPIIEMAMTIVEQSGGQYHVLVIITDGQVTKNVGKHGKLSPQEQKTVDAIVAASKFPLSIIFVGVGDGPFHTMKEFDDNISAHVFGNFEFVNFTEIMSKNIPPSRKEASFALSALMEIPSQYKTAIELNLLGSCLQASAPQRVALPLPTYTSVPCFTYDNQLCPICLSNAKDMVFGCGHQTCCECGPDLESCPMCRSPINTRIKLY
;
A
#
# COMPACT_ATOMS: atom_id res chain seq x y z
N MET A 1 23.05 63.02 -2.26
CA MET A 1 24.09 62.50 -3.18
C MET A 1 23.96 60.99 -3.19
N GLY A 2 23.87 60.39 -4.38
CA GLY A 2 23.76 58.93 -4.56
C GLY A 2 22.76 58.52 -5.65
N GLY A 3 23.07 58.81 -6.91
CA GLY A 3 22.57 58.05 -8.08
C GLY A 3 23.47 56.82 -8.31
N GLN A 4 23.29 55.89 -9.24
CA GLN A 4 22.54 55.73 -10.51
C GLN A 4 22.29 54.18 -10.67
N SER A 5 21.16 53.69 -11.21
CA SER A 5 20.91 53.32 -12.64
C SER A 5 21.90 52.27 -13.21
N SER A 6 21.59 51.21 -13.98
CA SER A 6 20.40 50.68 -14.70
C SER A 6 20.73 49.28 -15.28
N LYS A 7 19.68 48.47 -15.56
CA LYS A 7 19.35 47.56 -16.72
C LYS A 7 20.46 47.20 -17.75
N GLU A 8 20.49 46.06 -18.47
CA GLU A 8 19.42 45.39 -19.26
C GLU A 8 19.92 44.08 -19.94
N ASN A 9 18.96 43.31 -20.49
CA ASN A 9 19.04 42.06 -21.28
C ASN A 9 19.97 42.05 -22.51
N SER A 10 20.43 40.86 -22.96
CA SER A 10 20.40 40.46 -24.39
C SER A 10 20.69 38.96 -24.65
N TRP A 11 20.41 38.56 -25.89
CA TRP A 11 20.12 37.25 -26.49
C TRP A 11 21.33 36.47 -27.06
N ARG A 12 21.14 35.13 -27.14
CA ARG A 12 21.49 34.13 -28.20
C ARG A 12 22.93 33.98 -28.77
N GLN A 13 23.17 32.69 -29.14
CA GLN A 13 24.12 32.11 -30.12
C GLN A 13 25.59 32.01 -29.68
N SER A 14 26.42 31.02 -30.04
CA SER A 14 26.35 29.64 -30.57
C SER A 14 27.81 29.26 -30.88
N SER A 15 28.27 28.03 -30.60
CA SER A 15 29.30 27.39 -31.44
C SER A 15 29.51 25.91 -31.09
N SER A 16 29.51 25.14 -32.17
CA SER A 16 29.67 23.71 -32.38
C SER A 16 31.13 23.25 -32.54
N VAL A 17 31.41 22.00 -32.18
CA VAL A 17 32.34 21.04 -32.84
C VAL A 17 31.74 19.64 -32.51
N GLY A 18 31.36 18.72 -33.40
CA GLY A 18 31.90 18.28 -34.69
C GLY A 18 32.69 16.98 -34.47
N SER A 19 32.11 15.78 -34.66
CA SER A 19 32.43 14.93 -35.82
C SER A 19 31.49 13.73 -35.99
N SER A 20 31.05 13.57 -37.24
CA SER A 20 30.46 12.42 -37.96
C SER A 20 31.31 11.13 -37.83
N CYS A 21 30.82 9.92 -38.07
CA CYS A 21 30.39 9.28 -39.36
C CYS A 21 30.13 7.78 -39.04
N SER A 22 29.43 6.91 -39.78
CA SER A 22 28.56 6.91 -40.96
C SER A 22 27.96 5.49 -41.06
N ALA A 23 26.81 5.39 -41.72
CA ALA A 23 26.07 4.17 -41.99
C ALA A 23 26.77 3.19 -42.97
N SER A 24 26.34 1.92 -42.97
CA SER A 24 26.00 1.23 -44.22
C SER A 24 25.14 -0.02 -43.98
N SER A 25 23.94 0.04 -44.56
CA SER A 25 22.98 -1.02 -44.80
C SER A 25 23.44 -1.92 -45.94
N TRP A 26 23.23 -3.24 -45.84
CA TRP A 26 23.19 -4.15 -46.99
C TRP A 26 21.88 -4.94 -46.96
N SER A 27 21.11 -4.79 -48.02
CA SER A 27 19.89 -5.52 -48.37
C SER A 27 20.25 -6.74 -49.22
N ALA A 28 19.49 -7.84 -49.12
CA ALA A 28 18.98 -8.59 -50.28
C ALA A 28 18.10 -9.79 -49.85
N CYS A 29 16.99 -9.93 -50.55
CA CYS A 29 15.91 -10.91 -50.41
C CYS A 29 16.28 -12.29 -50.98
N LEU A 30 15.50 -13.34 -50.61
CA LEU A 30 14.77 -14.27 -51.51
C LEU A 30 14.10 -15.42 -50.71
N ASP A 31 12.78 -15.54 -50.87
CA ASP A 31 11.92 -16.73 -50.61
C ASP A 31 11.94 -17.66 -51.87
N PRO A 32 11.21 -18.81 -51.98
CA PRO A 32 10.52 -19.69 -51.00
C PRO A 32 10.76 -21.21 -51.27
N LEU A 33 10.21 -22.14 -50.45
CA LEU A 33 9.40 -23.34 -50.87
C LEU A 33 9.24 -24.42 -49.77
N SER A 34 8.13 -25.15 -49.94
CA SER A 34 7.44 -26.16 -49.13
C SER A 34 8.16 -27.47 -48.76
N GLY A 35 7.67 -28.15 -47.71
CA GLY A 35 7.36 -29.60 -47.80
C GLY A 35 7.63 -30.50 -46.59
N TYR A 36 6.53 -31.05 -46.05
CA TYR A 36 6.38 -32.37 -45.42
C TYR A 36 6.69 -32.60 -43.92
N ALA A 37 5.69 -33.25 -43.30
CA ALA A 37 5.61 -33.75 -41.94
C ALA A 37 6.24 -35.14 -41.80
N PHE A 38 6.72 -35.49 -40.59
CA PHE A 38 6.72 -36.86 -40.05
C PHE A 38 6.78 -36.85 -38.52
N ASP A 39 6.03 -37.80 -37.94
CA ASP A 39 5.83 -38.14 -36.53
C ASP A 39 7.06 -38.74 -35.82
N ASP A 40 7.21 -38.36 -34.52
CA ASP A 40 7.72 -39.11 -33.32
C ASP A 40 9.10 -39.82 -33.34
N PRO A 41 9.68 -40.27 -32.19
CA PRO A 41 9.47 -39.94 -30.77
C PRO A 41 10.80 -39.63 -30.00
N GLN A 42 10.70 -39.25 -28.72
CA GLN A 42 11.82 -39.09 -27.79
C GLN A 42 12.78 -40.30 -27.75
N PRO A 43 14.07 -40.05 -27.44
CA PRO A 43 14.62 -40.75 -26.28
C PRO A 43 15.42 -39.85 -25.33
N SER A 44 15.27 -40.16 -24.05
CA SER A 44 16.13 -39.83 -22.93
C SER A 44 17.60 -40.13 -23.18
N TYR A 45 18.51 -39.20 -22.86
CA TYR A 45 19.78 -39.56 -22.22
C TYR A 45 20.35 -38.42 -21.37
N SER A 46 20.83 -38.82 -20.21
CA SER A 46 21.46 -38.05 -19.15
C SER A 46 22.83 -37.47 -19.53
N SER A 47 23.06 -36.25 -19.03
CA SER A 47 24.31 -35.73 -18.46
C SER A 47 25.63 -35.89 -19.24
N PHE A 48 26.09 -34.79 -19.83
CA PHE A 48 27.53 -34.44 -19.83
C PHE A 48 27.68 -32.98 -19.40
N GLY A 49 28.39 -32.79 -18.29
CA GLY A 49 28.80 -31.47 -17.82
C GLY A 49 29.96 -30.93 -18.64
N CYS A 50 29.98 -29.61 -18.82
CA CYS A 50 31.18 -28.85 -19.08
C CYS A 50 31.12 -27.60 -18.19
N GLU A 51 32.01 -27.56 -17.21
CA GLU A 51 32.27 -26.41 -16.37
C GLU A 51 32.85 -25.27 -17.21
N ALA A 52 32.27 -24.08 -17.09
CA ALA A 52 32.93 -22.84 -17.46
C ALA A 52 32.83 -21.89 -16.25
N TYR A 53 34.00 -21.60 -15.68
CA TYR A 53 34.20 -20.64 -14.61
C TYR A 53 33.83 -19.23 -15.08
N GLY A 54 32.96 -18.56 -14.32
CA GLY A 54 32.59 -17.16 -14.49
C GLY A 54 31.61 -16.77 -13.41
N GLY A 55 32.15 -16.22 -12.31
CA GLY A 55 31.37 -15.87 -11.13
C GLY A 55 30.41 -14.73 -11.40
N ASP A 56 29.14 -14.96 -11.05
CA ASP A 56 28.23 -13.95 -10.54
C ASP A 56 27.39 -14.65 -9.48
N THR A 57 27.66 -14.35 -8.20
CA THR A 57 26.98 -15.00 -7.08
C THR A 57 25.66 -14.28 -6.86
N PHE A 58 24.70 -14.50 -7.76
CA PHE A 58 23.32 -14.07 -7.54
C PHE A 58 22.72 -15.02 -6.49
N ILE A 59 22.57 -14.54 -5.25
CA ILE A 59 21.85 -15.27 -4.21
C ILE A 59 20.37 -15.29 -4.62
N ARG A 60 19.98 -16.36 -5.31
CA ARG A 60 18.60 -16.66 -5.61
C ARG A 60 17.97 -17.17 -4.31
N TYR A 61 17.24 -16.31 -3.62
CA TYR A 61 16.53 -16.69 -2.41
C TYR A 61 15.43 -17.70 -2.77
N ASP A 62 15.55 -18.92 -2.22
CA ASP A 62 14.57 -19.98 -2.37
C ASP A 62 13.46 -19.77 -1.33
N THR A 63 12.36 -19.16 -1.75
CA THR A 63 11.20 -18.79 -0.92
C THR A 63 10.61 -19.99 -0.19
N ALA A 64 10.68 -21.20 -0.77
CA ALA A 64 10.22 -22.43 -0.12
C ALA A 64 11.11 -22.85 1.07
N LYS A 65 12.39 -22.50 1.04
CA LYS A 65 13.32 -22.72 2.15
C LYS A 65 13.07 -21.71 3.27
N LEU A 66 12.73 -20.46 2.95
CA LEU A 66 12.35 -19.43 3.92
C LEU A 66 11.05 -19.80 4.65
N GLU A 67 10.01 -20.25 3.94
CA GLU A 67 8.73 -20.68 4.55
C GLU A 67 8.89 -21.90 5.49
N ARG A 68 9.77 -22.86 5.14
CA ARG A 68 10.09 -24.02 5.99
C ARG A 68 10.95 -23.65 7.21
N THR A 69 11.78 -22.62 7.08
CA THR A 69 12.62 -22.09 8.16
C THR A 69 11.78 -21.22 9.09
N ASN A 70 10.87 -20.40 8.55
CA ASN A 70 9.93 -19.57 9.28
C ASN A 70 8.92 -20.41 10.07
N SER A 71 8.37 -21.50 9.51
CA SER A 71 7.53 -22.42 10.28
C SER A 71 8.28 -23.07 11.47
N THR A 72 9.54 -23.45 11.27
CA THR A 72 10.39 -24.03 12.34
C THR A 72 10.79 -23.00 13.41
N ILE A 73 10.93 -21.72 13.04
CA ILE A 73 11.25 -20.60 13.95
C ILE A 73 10.00 -20.14 14.71
N VAL A 74 8.84 -20.07 14.05
CA VAL A 74 7.54 -19.74 14.64
C VAL A 74 7.16 -20.72 15.75
N ASP A 75 7.46 -22.01 15.59
CA ASP A 75 7.19 -23.03 16.62
C ASP A 75 7.99 -22.84 17.92
N ARG A 76 9.05 -22.01 17.91
CA ARG A 76 9.89 -21.74 19.09
C ARG A 76 9.31 -20.71 20.05
N TYR A 77 8.37 -19.89 19.59
CA TYR A 77 7.79 -18.81 20.39
C TYR A 77 6.35 -19.12 20.75
N SER A 78 5.98 -18.86 22.00
CA SER A 78 4.67 -19.22 22.55
C SER A 78 3.90 -18.03 23.13
N SER A 79 4.56 -16.88 23.29
CA SER A 79 3.98 -15.64 23.78
C SER A 79 4.65 -14.42 23.12
N ILE A 80 4.00 -13.25 23.22
CA ILE A 80 4.50 -11.98 22.70
C ILE A 80 5.80 -11.57 23.42
N GLU A 81 5.87 -11.79 24.73
CA GLU A 81 7.02 -11.42 25.55
C GLU A 81 8.29 -12.12 25.07
N GLN A 82 8.19 -13.40 24.68
CA GLN A 82 9.34 -14.14 24.12
C GLN A 82 9.79 -13.58 22.77
N VAL A 83 8.86 -13.02 21.98
CA VAL A 83 9.18 -12.37 20.70
C VAL A 83 9.86 -11.02 20.97
N THR A 84 9.32 -10.20 21.87
CA THR A 84 9.94 -8.94 22.30
C THR A 84 11.37 -9.15 22.79
N GLU A 85 11.60 -10.07 23.71
CA GLU A 85 12.96 -10.38 24.18
C GLU A 85 13.90 -10.87 23.06
N ALA A 86 13.37 -11.56 22.05
CA ALA A 86 14.16 -12.02 20.93
C ALA A 86 14.59 -10.88 20.00
N LEU A 87 13.72 -9.88 19.81
CA LEU A 87 14.03 -8.67 19.04
C LEU A 87 15.07 -7.80 19.76
N GLU A 88 14.94 -7.64 21.08
CA GLU A 88 15.95 -6.97 21.92
C GLU A 88 17.31 -7.67 21.79
N ARG A 89 17.34 -9.01 21.93
CA ARG A 89 18.58 -9.80 21.76
C ARG A 89 19.15 -9.74 20.34
N ALA A 90 18.30 -9.50 19.35
CA ALA A 90 18.74 -9.29 17.97
C ALA A 90 19.34 -7.89 17.75
N GLY A 91 19.22 -6.98 18.71
CA GLY A 91 19.82 -5.64 18.70
C GLY A 91 18.90 -4.54 18.17
N LEU A 92 17.58 -4.73 18.24
CA LEU A 92 16.64 -3.62 18.07
C LEU A 92 16.62 -2.82 19.38
N GLU A 93 17.28 -1.66 19.39
CA GLU A 93 17.40 -0.82 20.59
C GLU A 93 16.20 0.12 20.74
N SER A 94 15.79 0.73 19.64
CA SER A 94 14.64 1.63 19.59
C SER A 94 14.14 1.81 18.16
N CYS A 95 12.86 2.12 18.00
CA CYS A 95 12.28 2.54 16.73
C CYS A 95 11.14 3.54 16.97
N ASN A 96 10.74 4.27 15.93
CA ASN A 96 9.50 5.04 15.94
C ASN A 96 8.48 4.36 15.03
N LEU A 97 7.20 4.40 15.40
CA LEU A 97 6.14 3.72 14.66
C LEU A 97 5.26 4.69 13.87
N ILE A 98 4.92 4.31 12.64
CA ILE A 98 3.93 5.02 11.82
C ILE A 98 2.86 4.02 11.41
N VAL A 99 1.58 4.39 11.52
CA VAL A 99 0.45 3.51 11.16
C VAL A 99 -0.34 4.09 9.99
N GLY A 100 -0.49 3.28 8.94
CA GLY A 100 -1.35 3.55 7.80
C GLY A 100 -2.52 2.57 7.75
N ILE A 101 -3.74 3.08 7.63
CA ILE A 101 -4.96 2.25 7.53
C ILE A 101 -5.65 2.47 6.19
N ASP A 102 -5.83 1.37 5.47
CA ASP A 102 -6.58 1.31 4.23
C ASP A 102 -8.09 1.44 4.52
N PHE A 103 -8.73 2.48 3.96
CA PHE A 103 -10.17 2.72 4.01
C PHE A 103 -10.81 2.65 2.61
N THR A 104 -10.28 1.81 1.73
CA THR A 104 -10.86 1.57 0.41
C THR A 104 -12.10 0.70 0.49
N LYS A 105 -12.94 0.78 -0.54
CA LYS A 105 -14.23 0.11 -0.62
C LYS A 105 -14.13 -1.41 -0.75
N SER A 106 -12.99 -1.96 -1.15
CA SER A 106 -12.80 -3.41 -1.23
C SER A 106 -13.04 -4.11 0.11
N ASN A 107 -12.76 -3.42 1.21
CA ASN A 107 -13.05 -3.84 2.58
C ASN A 107 -14.53 -4.19 2.84
N GLU A 108 -15.48 -3.77 2.00
CA GLU A 108 -16.89 -4.18 2.10
C GLU A 108 -17.11 -5.66 1.73
N TRP A 109 -16.28 -6.22 0.85
CA TRP A 109 -16.48 -7.57 0.30
C TRP A 109 -15.31 -8.54 0.55
N THR A 110 -14.12 -8.07 0.91
CA THR A 110 -12.96 -8.92 1.26
C THR A 110 -13.07 -9.59 2.63
N GLY A 111 -14.15 -9.37 3.37
CA GLY A 111 -14.49 -10.15 4.58
C GLY A 111 -15.46 -11.31 4.33
N LYS A 112 -15.70 -11.69 3.08
CA LYS A 112 -16.73 -12.67 2.71
C LYS A 112 -16.54 -14.02 3.39
N LYS A 113 -15.32 -14.55 3.42
CA LYS A 113 -14.98 -15.84 4.03
C LYS A 113 -14.42 -15.67 5.44
N SER A 114 -13.45 -14.78 5.59
CA SER A 114 -12.67 -14.55 6.81
C SER A 114 -13.45 -13.81 7.90
N PHE A 115 -14.50 -13.05 7.54
CA PHE A 115 -15.25 -12.23 8.48
C PHE A 115 -16.77 -12.35 8.33
N ASN A 116 -17.23 -13.53 7.93
CA ASN A 116 -18.65 -13.91 7.87
C ASN A 116 -19.50 -12.99 6.98
N GLY A 117 -18.97 -12.53 5.85
CA GLY A 117 -19.74 -11.67 4.93
C GLY A 117 -19.85 -10.22 5.38
N ARG A 118 -19.20 -9.83 6.48
CA ARG A 118 -19.19 -8.44 6.97
C ARG A 118 -18.02 -7.67 6.36
N SER A 119 -18.17 -6.35 6.31
CA SER A 119 -17.04 -5.47 6.02
C SER A 119 -15.93 -5.66 7.06
N LEU A 120 -14.67 -5.62 6.60
CA LEU A 120 -13.50 -5.69 7.46
C LEU A 120 -13.41 -4.50 8.43
N HIS A 121 -14.08 -3.38 8.15
CA HIS A 121 -14.22 -2.24 9.06
C HIS A 121 -15.49 -2.25 9.91
N HIS A 122 -16.29 -3.33 9.88
CA HIS A 122 -17.53 -3.35 10.65
C HIS A 122 -17.24 -3.18 12.16
N ILE A 123 -17.76 -2.10 12.74
CA ILE A 123 -17.64 -1.80 14.17
C ILE A 123 -18.76 -2.53 14.92
N GLY A 124 -18.38 -3.42 15.83
CA GLY A 124 -19.31 -4.16 16.68
C GLY A 124 -18.73 -4.46 18.05
N ASN A 125 -19.32 -5.48 18.71
CA ASN A 125 -18.88 -5.97 20.02
C ASN A 125 -17.59 -6.82 19.93
N LEU A 126 -17.35 -7.44 18.78
CA LEU A 126 -16.13 -8.19 18.50
C LEU A 126 -15.19 -7.32 17.68
N LEU A 127 -13.89 -7.45 17.94
CA LEU A 127 -12.86 -6.77 17.18
C LEU A 127 -12.87 -7.27 15.73
N ASN A 128 -12.95 -6.34 14.78
CA ASN A 128 -12.72 -6.65 13.37
C ASN A 128 -11.24 -6.90 13.08
N PRO A 129 -10.87 -7.42 11.89
CA PRO A 129 -9.48 -7.78 11.60
C PRO A 129 -8.47 -6.62 11.73
N TYR A 130 -8.86 -5.38 11.40
CA TYR A 130 -8.01 -4.21 11.62
C TYR A 130 -7.78 -3.97 13.11
N GLU A 131 -8.84 -4.01 13.93
CA GLU A 131 -8.74 -3.83 15.38
C GLU A 131 -7.86 -4.90 16.05
N GLN A 132 -7.97 -6.16 15.59
CA GLN A 132 -7.14 -7.25 16.09
C GLN A 132 -5.66 -7.04 15.72
N ALA A 133 -5.37 -6.63 14.48
CA ALA A 133 -4.02 -6.31 14.04
C ALA A 133 -3.41 -5.17 14.86
N ILE A 134 -4.10 -4.02 14.96
CA ILE A 134 -3.68 -2.86 15.77
C ILE A 134 -3.37 -3.29 17.21
N SER A 135 -4.25 -4.08 17.82
CA SER A 135 -4.06 -4.53 19.20
C SER A 135 -2.82 -5.41 19.38
N ILE A 136 -2.56 -6.35 18.47
CA ILE A 136 -1.42 -7.25 18.60
C ILE A 136 -0.10 -6.51 18.29
N ILE A 137 -0.09 -5.66 17.26
CA ILE A 137 1.06 -4.80 16.94
C ILE A 137 1.42 -3.96 18.16
N GLY A 138 0.43 -3.32 18.79
CA GLY A 138 0.64 -2.49 19.98
C GLY A 138 1.24 -3.25 21.15
N LYS A 139 0.75 -4.46 21.44
CA LYS A 139 1.36 -5.31 22.48
C LYS A 139 2.82 -5.68 22.20
N THR A 140 3.23 -5.74 20.93
CA THR A 140 4.56 -6.22 20.52
C THR A 140 5.58 -5.11 20.32
N LEU A 141 5.17 -4.02 19.68
CA LEU A 141 6.06 -2.94 19.23
C LEU A 141 6.08 -1.74 20.16
N ALA A 142 5.05 -1.54 21.00
CA ALA A 142 5.03 -0.41 21.94
C ALA A 142 6.19 -0.45 22.95
N ALA A 143 6.83 -1.61 23.15
CA ALA A 143 8.02 -1.73 23.99
C ALA A 143 9.28 -1.09 23.36
N PHE A 144 9.30 -0.89 22.04
CA PHE A 144 10.44 -0.35 21.30
C PHE A 144 10.22 1.10 20.84
N ASP A 145 8.99 1.60 20.96
CA ASP A 145 8.63 2.97 20.57
C ASP A 145 9.22 3.99 21.57
N GLU A 146 10.02 4.93 21.08
CA GLU A 146 10.82 5.81 21.96
C GLU A 146 9.97 6.78 22.80
N ASP A 147 8.88 7.29 22.22
CA ASP A 147 8.09 8.39 22.79
C ASP A 147 6.60 8.03 23.00
N ASN A 148 6.18 6.84 22.59
CA ASN A 148 4.79 6.39 22.60
C ASN A 148 3.87 7.29 21.74
N LEU A 149 4.42 8.04 20.79
CA LEU A 149 3.71 8.93 19.87
C LEU A 149 3.65 8.29 18.49
N ILE A 150 2.46 7.87 18.09
CA ILE A 150 2.24 7.12 16.85
C ILE A 150 1.49 8.00 15.84
N PRO A 151 2.18 8.58 14.84
CA PRO A 151 1.54 9.16 13.67
C PRO A 151 0.61 8.14 13.00
N CYS A 152 -0.68 8.49 12.89
CA CYS A 152 -1.72 7.60 12.37
C CYS A 152 -2.47 8.26 11.22
N PHE A 153 -2.56 7.55 10.09
CA PHE A 153 -3.13 8.06 8.86
C PHE A 153 -4.11 7.07 8.23
N GLY A 154 -5.10 7.61 7.54
CA GLY A 154 -6.00 6.85 6.67
C GLY A 154 -5.87 7.24 5.21
N PHE A 155 -6.14 6.30 4.30
CA PHE A 155 -6.11 6.54 2.85
C PHE A 155 -7.18 5.71 2.13
N GLY A 156 -7.52 6.07 0.89
CA GLY A 156 -8.46 5.30 0.06
C GLY A 156 -9.94 5.57 0.30
N ASP A 157 -10.26 6.49 1.20
CA ASP A 157 -11.63 6.96 1.41
C ASP A 157 -12.04 8.00 0.35
N ALA A 158 -13.30 8.42 0.33
CA ALA A 158 -13.81 9.35 -0.68
C ALA A 158 -13.18 10.76 -0.61
N SER A 159 -12.46 11.09 0.46
CA SER A 159 -11.73 12.35 0.57
C SER A 159 -10.32 12.26 -0.03
N THR A 160 -9.71 11.08 0.01
CA THR A 160 -8.31 10.87 -0.35
C THR A 160 -8.08 10.14 -1.68
N HIS A 161 -8.99 9.23 -2.04
CA HIS A 161 -8.84 8.33 -3.19
C HIS A 161 -7.44 7.67 -3.18
N ASP A 162 -6.76 7.61 -4.32
CA ASP A 162 -5.38 7.11 -4.46
C ASP A 162 -4.32 8.23 -4.48
N GLN A 163 -4.69 9.47 -4.13
CA GLN A 163 -3.82 10.64 -4.26
C GLN A 163 -3.34 11.20 -2.93
N ASP A 164 -4.11 11.07 -1.86
CA ASP A 164 -3.82 11.73 -0.59
C ASP A 164 -3.96 10.77 0.59
N ILE A 165 -3.65 11.27 1.78
CA ILE A 165 -3.93 10.63 3.07
C ILE A 165 -4.58 11.66 4.00
N PHE A 166 -5.27 11.21 5.04
CA PHE A 166 -5.74 12.08 6.11
C PHE A 166 -5.13 11.68 7.45
N SER A 167 -4.85 12.66 8.31
CA SER A 167 -4.42 12.40 9.69
C SER A 167 -5.60 12.04 10.57
N PHE A 168 -5.38 11.16 11.56
CA PHE A 168 -6.40 10.80 12.55
C PHE A 168 -6.82 11.98 13.44
N TYR A 169 -5.98 13.01 13.55
CA TYR A 169 -6.27 14.22 14.30
C TYR A 169 -6.12 15.50 13.44
N PRO A 170 -7.05 16.47 13.56
CA PRO A 170 -7.04 17.69 12.74
C PRO A 170 -5.84 18.62 12.96
N ASP A 171 -5.20 18.54 14.13
CA ASP A 171 -4.00 19.29 14.51
C ASP A 171 -2.70 18.53 14.18
N GLU A 172 -2.79 17.47 13.38
CA GLU A 172 -1.67 16.59 13.00
C GLU A 172 -0.97 15.94 14.21
N ARG A 173 -1.58 15.95 15.39
CA ARG A 173 -1.00 15.29 16.56
C ARG A 173 -0.97 13.77 16.37
N SER A 174 0.11 13.16 16.85
CA SER A 174 0.21 11.71 16.97
C SER A 174 -0.76 11.15 18.02
N CYS A 175 -1.13 9.88 17.87
CA CYS A 175 -1.82 9.13 18.91
C CYS A 175 -0.83 8.79 20.04
N ILE A 176 -1.28 8.82 21.30
CA ILE A 176 -0.54 8.42 22.47
C ILE A 176 -0.80 6.92 22.71
N GLY A 177 0.10 6.09 22.21
CA GLY A 177 0.01 4.62 22.30
C GLY A 177 -1.10 4.00 21.43
N PHE A 178 -1.03 2.67 21.29
CA PHE A 178 -1.96 1.91 20.44
C PHE A 178 -3.39 1.85 20.98
N GLU A 179 -3.58 2.11 22.28
CA GLU A 179 -4.90 2.29 22.89
C GLU A 179 -5.63 3.48 22.26
N GLU A 180 -4.93 4.60 22.06
CA GLU A 180 -5.51 5.77 21.39
C GLU A 180 -5.70 5.51 19.90
N VAL A 181 -4.77 4.82 19.23
CA VAL A 181 -4.94 4.40 17.82
C VAL A 181 -6.24 3.60 17.64
N LEU A 182 -6.47 2.62 18.51
CA LEU A 182 -7.65 1.75 18.45
C LEU A 182 -8.95 2.53 18.76
N SER A 183 -8.93 3.36 19.82
CA SER A 183 -10.09 4.19 20.16
C SER A 183 -10.44 5.14 19.02
N ARG A 184 -9.43 5.81 18.46
CA ARG A 184 -9.61 6.78 17.39
C ARG A 184 -10.06 6.13 16.10
N TYR A 185 -9.51 4.97 15.75
CA TYR A 185 -9.99 4.15 14.62
C TYR A 185 -11.49 3.86 14.74
N ARG A 186 -11.97 3.42 15.92
CA ARG A 186 -13.40 3.14 16.14
C ARG A 186 -14.29 4.38 16.03
N GLU A 187 -13.77 5.56 16.37
CA GLU A 187 -14.50 6.84 16.25
C GLU A 187 -14.63 7.30 14.80
N ILE A 188 -13.56 7.17 14.00
CA ILE A 188 -13.54 7.70 12.63
C ILE A 188 -14.29 6.79 11.65
N VAL A 189 -14.15 5.48 11.78
CA VAL A 189 -14.66 4.49 10.81
C VAL A 189 -16.14 4.69 10.45
N PRO A 190 -17.08 4.88 11.40
CA PRO A 190 -18.50 5.04 11.08
C PRO A 190 -18.81 6.29 10.25
N HIS A 191 -17.91 7.27 10.24
CA HIS A 191 -18.07 8.53 9.55
C HIS A 191 -17.39 8.54 8.18
N LEU A 192 -16.53 7.57 7.87
CA LEU A 192 -15.81 7.50 6.60
C LEU A 192 -16.69 6.97 5.47
N ARG A 193 -16.42 7.43 4.26
CA ARG A 193 -16.98 6.88 3.02
C ARG A 193 -15.90 6.10 2.29
N LEU A 194 -15.95 4.78 2.36
CA LEU A 194 -14.97 3.94 1.69
C LEU A 194 -15.04 4.12 0.16
N ALA A 195 -13.89 4.28 -0.49
CA ALA A 195 -13.81 4.58 -1.92
C ALA A 195 -12.66 3.83 -2.62
N GLY A 196 -11.81 4.55 -3.35
CA GLY A 196 -10.71 4.04 -4.15
C GLY A 196 -10.36 5.05 -5.25
N PRO A 197 -9.43 4.76 -6.17
CA PRO A 197 -8.62 3.54 -6.29
C PRO A 197 -7.68 3.30 -5.09
N THR A 198 -6.99 2.17 -5.08
CA THR A 198 -6.06 1.77 -4.01
C THR A 198 -4.63 1.92 -4.50
N SER A 199 -3.85 2.80 -3.84
CA SER A 199 -2.40 2.93 -3.98
C SER A 199 -1.79 3.15 -2.60
N PHE A 200 -0.59 2.61 -2.35
CA PHE A 200 0.15 2.83 -1.11
C PHE A 200 1.22 3.91 -1.24
N GLU A 201 1.44 4.45 -2.44
CA GLU A 201 2.32 5.62 -2.66
C GLU A 201 1.99 6.74 -1.68
N PRO A 202 0.71 7.11 -1.43
CA PRO A 202 0.41 8.23 -0.56
C PRO A 202 0.98 8.13 0.86
N ILE A 203 0.81 6.96 1.47
CA ILE A 203 1.21 6.68 2.85
C ILE A 203 2.72 6.43 2.98
N ILE A 204 3.35 5.80 1.98
CA ILE A 204 4.80 5.57 1.97
C ILE A 204 5.55 6.90 1.84
N GLU A 205 5.09 7.81 0.96
CA GLU A 205 5.71 9.12 0.84
C GLU A 205 5.54 9.96 2.10
N MET A 206 4.41 9.89 2.80
CA MET A 206 4.26 10.54 4.11
C MET A 206 5.25 9.98 5.13
N ALA A 207 5.46 8.66 5.16
CA ALA A 207 6.45 8.08 6.07
C ALA A 207 7.87 8.57 5.77
N MET A 208 8.23 8.71 4.48
CA MET A 208 9.50 9.35 4.11
C MET A 208 9.59 10.80 4.60
N THR A 209 8.50 11.58 4.48
CA THR A 209 8.43 12.95 5.02
C THR A 209 8.70 12.98 6.52
N ILE A 210 8.05 12.10 7.29
CA ILE A 210 8.22 12.00 8.76
C ILE A 210 9.65 11.63 9.12
N VAL A 211 10.24 10.65 8.42
CA VAL A 211 11.64 10.25 8.64
C VAL A 211 12.59 11.43 8.39
N GLU A 212 12.38 12.20 7.32
CA GLU A 212 13.19 13.39 7.06
C GLU A 212 13.01 14.47 8.15
N GLN A 213 11.78 14.74 8.58
CA GLN A 213 11.46 15.71 9.64
C GLN A 213 12.00 15.32 11.01
N SER A 214 12.08 14.02 11.31
CA SER A 214 12.70 13.49 12.54
C SER A 214 14.23 13.65 12.57
N GLY A 215 14.84 14.12 11.47
CA GLY A 215 16.28 14.19 11.32
C GLY A 215 16.93 12.84 11.00
N GLY A 216 16.19 11.94 10.34
CA GLY A 216 16.68 10.62 9.93
C GLY A 216 16.70 9.58 11.05
N GLN A 217 15.74 9.63 11.98
CA GLN A 217 15.55 8.55 12.96
C GLN A 217 14.95 7.31 12.29
N TYR A 218 15.21 6.13 12.85
CA TYR A 218 14.67 4.89 12.31
C TYR A 218 13.16 4.81 12.56
N HIS A 219 12.41 4.50 11.51
CA HIS A 219 10.96 4.32 11.58
C HIS A 219 10.53 2.97 11.00
N VAL A 220 9.46 2.44 11.55
CA VAL A 220 8.73 1.30 10.99
C VAL A 220 7.32 1.76 10.61
N LEU A 221 7.03 1.76 9.32
CA LEU A 221 5.70 2.00 8.78
C LEU A 221 4.91 0.69 8.74
N VAL A 222 3.81 0.63 9.47
CA VAL A 222 2.88 -0.50 9.44
C VAL A 222 1.63 -0.11 8.68
N ILE A 223 1.41 -0.76 7.52
CA ILE A 223 0.23 -0.57 6.68
C ILE A 223 -0.70 -1.77 6.85
N ILE A 224 -1.90 -1.53 7.37
CA ILE A 224 -2.94 -2.56 7.48
C ILE A 224 -3.88 -2.40 6.29
N THR A 225 -4.05 -3.47 5.50
CA THR A 225 -4.76 -3.42 4.22
C THR A 225 -5.40 -4.77 3.87
N ASP A 226 -6.44 -4.76 3.03
CA ASP A 226 -7.00 -5.97 2.43
C ASP A 226 -6.27 -6.46 1.16
N GLY A 227 -5.19 -5.76 0.79
CA GLY A 227 -4.28 -6.12 -0.28
C GLY A 227 -4.82 -5.89 -1.69
N GLN A 228 -5.97 -5.23 -1.86
CA GLN A 228 -6.59 -5.02 -3.16
C GLN A 228 -6.08 -3.75 -3.88
N VAL A 229 -4.80 -3.74 -4.26
CA VAL A 229 -4.25 -2.65 -5.12
C VAL A 229 -4.99 -2.64 -6.45
N THR A 230 -5.35 -1.46 -6.94
CA THR A 230 -6.12 -1.33 -8.18
C THR A 230 -5.33 -1.82 -9.38
N LYS A 231 -5.90 -2.72 -10.17
CA LYS A 231 -5.23 -3.35 -11.33
C LYS A 231 -5.78 -2.84 -12.66
N ASN A 232 -4.96 -2.92 -13.71
CA ASN A 232 -5.42 -2.69 -15.08
C ASN A 232 -6.38 -3.82 -15.50
N VAL A 233 -7.61 -3.46 -15.89
CA VAL A 233 -8.50 -4.41 -16.57
C VAL A 233 -8.03 -4.55 -18.02
N GLY A 234 -7.44 -5.70 -18.37
CA GLY A 234 -7.28 -6.11 -19.79
C GLY A 234 -5.88 -6.12 -20.41
N LYS A 235 -4.79 -6.00 -19.63
CA LYS A 235 -3.42 -6.24 -20.13
C LYS A 235 -2.65 -7.17 -19.20
N HIS A 236 -2.49 -8.43 -19.61
CA HIS A 236 -1.69 -9.40 -18.86
C HIS A 236 -0.22 -8.96 -18.84
N GLY A 237 0.38 -8.94 -17.63
CA GLY A 237 1.82 -8.73 -17.43
C GLY A 237 2.30 -7.28 -17.32
N LYS A 238 1.42 -6.27 -17.33
CA LYS A 238 1.82 -4.87 -17.10
C LYS A 238 1.12 -4.29 -15.88
N LEU A 239 1.93 -3.86 -14.89
CA LEU A 239 1.47 -3.19 -13.68
C LEU A 239 0.53 -2.02 -14.00
N SER A 240 -0.49 -1.85 -13.17
CA SER A 240 -1.33 -0.65 -13.17
C SER A 240 -0.53 0.60 -12.80
N PRO A 241 -1.05 1.79 -13.10
CA PRO A 241 -0.45 3.03 -12.59
C PRO A 241 -0.29 3.00 -11.06
N GLN A 242 -1.28 2.47 -10.32
CA GLN A 242 -1.25 2.38 -8.86
C GLN A 242 -0.22 1.37 -8.34
N GLU A 243 -0.10 0.21 -9.00
CA GLU A 243 0.90 -0.81 -8.70
C GLU A 243 2.30 -0.26 -8.96
N GLN A 244 2.52 0.40 -10.09
CA GLN A 244 3.81 1.00 -10.44
C GLN A 244 4.22 2.10 -9.45
N LYS A 245 3.30 3.04 -9.15
CA LYS A 245 3.54 4.10 -8.15
C LYS A 245 3.89 3.54 -6.78
N THR A 246 3.21 2.48 -6.37
CA THR A 246 3.50 1.78 -5.11
C THR A 246 4.91 1.19 -5.12
N VAL A 247 5.28 0.46 -6.18
CA VAL A 247 6.64 -0.11 -6.33
C VAL A 247 7.70 0.99 -6.31
N ASP A 248 7.48 2.07 -7.05
CA ASP A 248 8.40 3.20 -7.13
C ASP A 248 8.58 3.87 -5.75
N ALA A 249 7.50 4.02 -4.99
CA ALA A 249 7.54 4.56 -3.62
C ALA A 249 8.29 3.64 -2.64
N ILE A 250 8.11 2.32 -2.73
CA ILE A 250 8.85 1.34 -1.92
C ILE A 250 10.35 1.41 -2.24
N VAL A 251 10.72 1.48 -3.52
CA VAL A 251 12.13 1.65 -3.96
C VAL A 251 12.69 2.97 -3.43
N ALA A 252 11.94 4.06 -3.52
CA ALA A 252 12.36 5.36 -2.99
C ALA A 252 12.58 5.32 -1.46
N ALA A 253 11.68 4.66 -0.73
CA ALA A 253 11.76 4.50 0.72
C ALA A 253 13.01 3.74 1.18
N SER A 254 13.57 2.85 0.36
CA SER A 254 14.83 2.13 0.70
C SER A 254 16.06 3.04 0.82
N LYS A 255 15.94 4.33 0.49
CA LYS A 255 16.99 5.34 0.68
C LYS A 255 16.88 6.07 2.04
N PHE A 256 15.90 5.72 2.84
CA PHE A 256 15.64 6.25 4.17
C PHE A 256 15.80 5.15 5.22
N PRO A 257 16.07 5.49 6.49
CA PRO A 257 16.02 4.53 7.60
C PRO A 257 14.56 4.16 7.93
N LEU A 258 13.88 3.55 6.95
CA LEU A 258 12.46 3.24 6.96
C LEU A 258 12.22 1.80 6.54
N SER A 259 11.67 1.02 7.46
CA SER A 259 11.13 -0.31 7.19
C SER A 259 9.63 -0.26 7.00
N ILE A 260 9.10 -1.08 6.10
CA ILE A 260 7.68 -1.10 5.72
C ILE A 260 7.14 -2.51 5.95
N ILE A 261 6.08 -2.62 6.77
CA ILE A 261 5.38 -3.88 7.03
C ILE A 261 3.96 -3.76 6.48
N PHE A 262 3.58 -4.65 5.58
CA PHE A 262 2.21 -4.80 5.11
C PHE A 262 1.51 -5.92 5.86
N VAL A 263 0.45 -5.58 6.59
CA VAL A 263 -0.38 -6.50 7.34
C VAL A 263 -1.65 -6.77 6.55
N GLY A 264 -1.68 -7.91 5.85
CA GLY A 264 -2.79 -8.35 5.01
C GLY A 264 -3.94 -8.93 5.82
N VAL A 265 -5.07 -8.21 5.87
CA VAL A 265 -6.32 -8.65 6.52
C VAL A 265 -7.38 -9.03 5.49
N GLY A 266 -8.34 -9.88 5.86
CA GLY A 266 -9.38 -10.35 4.95
C GLY A 266 -8.98 -11.50 4.03
N ASP A 267 -9.78 -11.72 3.00
CA ASP A 267 -9.74 -12.89 2.10
C ASP A 267 -8.61 -12.84 1.06
N GLY A 268 -7.98 -11.67 0.86
CA GLY A 268 -7.09 -11.42 -0.28
C GLY A 268 -7.84 -11.37 -1.62
N PRO A 269 -7.18 -11.69 -2.75
CA PRO A 269 -5.88 -12.37 -2.84
C PRO A 269 -4.69 -11.44 -2.58
N PHE A 270 -3.62 -11.99 -1.99
CA PHE A 270 -2.40 -11.25 -1.63
C PHE A 270 -1.22 -11.50 -2.57
N HIS A 271 -1.43 -12.08 -3.75
CA HIS A 271 -0.34 -12.40 -4.67
C HIS A 271 0.45 -11.17 -5.11
N THR A 272 -0.21 -10.02 -5.27
CA THR A 272 0.46 -8.75 -5.60
C THR A 272 1.41 -8.29 -4.49
N MET A 273 1.13 -8.62 -3.23
CA MET A 273 2.03 -8.29 -2.13
C MET A 273 3.30 -9.13 -2.18
N LYS A 274 3.20 -10.40 -2.59
CA LYS A 274 4.36 -11.25 -2.89
C LYS A 274 5.10 -10.78 -4.14
N GLU A 275 4.38 -10.33 -5.17
CA GLU A 275 4.99 -9.77 -6.38
C GLU A 275 5.77 -8.48 -6.08
N PHE A 276 5.35 -7.67 -5.10
CA PHE A 276 6.16 -6.54 -4.66
C PHE A 276 7.48 -7.03 -4.05
N ASP A 277 7.44 -7.98 -3.13
CA ASP A 277 8.66 -8.58 -2.55
C ASP A 277 9.61 -9.17 -3.62
N ASP A 278 9.06 -9.94 -4.57
CA ASP A 278 9.84 -10.63 -5.62
C ASP A 278 10.37 -9.69 -6.74
N ASN A 279 9.66 -8.62 -7.08
CA ASN A 279 10.01 -7.78 -8.26
C ASN A 279 10.96 -6.62 -7.94
N ILE A 280 11.28 -6.35 -6.67
CA ILE A 280 12.10 -5.19 -6.33
C ILE A 280 13.60 -5.54 -6.34
N SER A 281 14.09 -5.85 -7.53
CA SER A 281 15.51 -6.05 -7.84
C SER A 281 16.36 -4.76 -7.75
N ALA A 282 15.75 -3.62 -7.43
CA ALA A 282 16.38 -2.29 -7.39
C ALA A 282 16.59 -1.72 -5.96
N HIS A 283 16.33 -2.50 -4.92
CA HIS A 283 16.50 -2.07 -3.54
C HIS A 283 17.97 -1.81 -3.17
N VAL A 284 18.21 -0.76 -2.38
CA VAL A 284 19.48 -0.58 -1.67
C VAL A 284 19.61 -1.63 -0.55
N PHE A 285 18.48 -1.99 0.09
CA PHE A 285 18.30 -3.15 0.96
C PHE A 285 16.81 -3.52 1.02
N GLY A 286 16.50 -4.79 1.36
CA GLY A 286 15.11 -5.24 1.52
C GLY A 286 14.47 -4.56 2.72
N ASN A 287 13.65 -3.53 2.48
CA ASN A 287 13.00 -2.72 3.50
C ASN A 287 11.48 -2.94 3.57
N PHE A 288 11.00 -4.05 2.99
CA PHE A 288 9.60 -4.38 2.85
C PHE A 288 9.34 -5.80 3.34
N GLU A 289 8.29 -6.00 4.14
CA GLU A 289 7.84 -7.31 4.62
C GLU A 289 6.31 -7.42 4.44
N PHE A 290 5.83 -8.58 4.00
CA PHE A 290 4.39 -8.86 3.91
C PHE A 290 3.95 -9.99 4.84
N VAL A 291 2.97 -9.70 5.69
CA VAL A 291 2.40 -10.65 6.64
C VAL A 291 0.93 -10.92 6.35
N ASN A 292 0.59 -12.18 6.06
CA ASN A 292 -0.79 -12.62 5.93
C ASN A 292 -1.44 -12.85 7.31
N PHE A 293 -2.00 -11.79 7.88
CA PHE A 293 -2.64 -11.82 9.20
C PHE A 293 -3.78 -12.83 9.26
N THR A 294 -4.66 -12.83 8.27
CA THR A 294 -5.82 -13.73 8.22
C THR A 294 -5.40 -15.20 8.24
N GLU A 295 -4.37 -15.56 7.48
CA GLU A 295 -3.86 -16.93 7.45
C GLU A 295 -3.33 -17.36 8.81
N ILE A 296 -2.52 -16.54 9.48
CA ILE A 296 -1.99 -16.84 10.82
C ILE A 296 -3.13 -16.98 11.82
N MET A 297 -4.10 -16.06 11.80
CA MET A 297 -5.23 -16.08 12.72
C MET A 297 -6.20 -17.24 12.47
N SER A 298 -6.21 -17.81 11.26
CA SER A 298 -7.04 -18.98 10.92
C SER A 298 -6.49 -20.32 11.42
N LYS A 299 -5.20 -20.40 11.79
CA LYS A 299 -4.55 -21.64 12.24
C LYS A 299 -5.26 -22.26 13.45
N ASN A 300 -5.30 -23.57 13.54
CA ASN A 300 -5.90 -24.27 14.69
C ASN A 300 -4.88 -24.45 15.84
N ILE A 301 -4.45 -23.34 16.44
CA ILE A 301 -3.50 -23.28 17.56
C ILE A 301 -4.01 -22.31 18.65
N PRO A 302 -3.48 -22.34 19.89
CA PRO A 302 -3.91 -21.43 20.95
C PRO A 302 -3.77 -19.95 20.56
N PRO A 303 -4.67 -19.06 21.00
CA PRO A 303 -4.65 -17.63 20.64
C PRO A 303 -3.30 -16.95 20.91
N SER A 304 -2.68 -17.19 22.07
CA SER A 304 -1.37 -16.60 22.40
C SER A 304 -0.27 -16.98 21.41
N ARG A 305 -0.31 -18.20 20.85
CA ARG A 305 0.64 -18.64 19.82
C ARG A 305 0.34 -18.04 18.46
N LYS A 306 -0.92 -17.72 18.15
CA LYS A 306 -1.27 -16.96 16.94
C LYS A 306 -0.73 -15.54 17.02
N GLU A 307 -0.95 -14.89 18.16
CA GLU A 307 -0.43 -13.54 18.43
C GLU A 307 1.11 -13.52 18.34
N ALA A 308 1.79 -14.47 19.00
CA ALA A 308 3.24 -14.61 18.91
C ALA A 308 3.73 -14.93 17.48
N SER A 309 3.03 -15.79 16.75
CA SER A 309 3.35 -16.09 15.35
C SER A 309 3.22 -14.86 14.46
N PHE A 310 2.18 -14.05 14.65
CA PHE A 310 1.98 -12.83 13.89
C PHE A 310 3.04 -11.79 14.23
N ALA A 311 3.30 -11.57 15.52
CA ALA A 311 4.36 -10.68 15.99
C ALA A 311 5.71 -11.06 15.39
N LEU A 312 6.07 -12.33 15.44
CA LEU A 312 7.34 -12.80 14.90
C LEU A 312 7.41 -12.63 13.37
N SER A 313 6.33 -12.97 12.66
CA SER A 313 6.27 -12.79 11.21
C SER A 313 6.41 -11.33 10.79
N ALA A 314 5.79 -10.39 11.51
CA ALA A 314 5.92 -8.97 11.23
C ALA A 314 7.30 -8.40 11.56
N LEU A 315 8.00 -8.98 12.53
CA LEU A 315 9.13 -8.31 13.16
C LEU A 315 10.48 -8.98 12.93
N MET A 316 10.53 -10.21 12.40
CA MET A 316 11.80 -10.95 12.32
C MET A 316 12.85 -10.28 11.44
N GLU A 317 12.44 -9.48 10.45
CA GLU A 317 13.36 -8.78 9.56
C GLU A 317 13.80 -7.40 10.09
N ILE A 318 13.05 -6.82 11.02
CA ILE A 318 13.28 -5.47 11.53
C ILE A 318 14.68 -5.31 12.14
N PRO A 319 15.19 -6.22 13.00
CA PRO A 319 16.54 -6.08 13.55
C PRO A 319 17.64 -6.12 12.48
N SER A 320 17.49 -6.94 11.43
CA SER A 320 18.45 -6.94 10.31
C SER A 320 18.36 -5.68 9.48
N GLN A 321 17.14 -5.21 9.18
CA GLN A 321 16.92 -3.98 8.42
C GLN A 321 17.46 -2.75 9.16
N TYR A 322 17.26 -2.69 10.48
CA TYR A 322 17.84 -1.66 11.35
C TYR A 322 19.38 -1.65 11.28
N LYS A 323 20.02 -2.82 11.40
CA LYS A 323 21.48 -2.94 11.26
C LYS A 323 21.97 -2.51 9.89
N THR A 324 21.29 -2.91 8.83
CA THR A 324 21.63 -2.49 7.47
C THR A 324 21.48 -0.98 7.29
N ALA A 325 20.46 -0.34 7.88
CA ALA A 325 20.31 1.11 7.87
C ALA A 325 21.48 1.82 8.59
N ILE A 326 22.00 1.25 9.68
CA ILE A 326 23.24 1.72 10.34
C ILE A 326 24.44 1.57 9.38
N GLU A 327 24.64 0.38 8.79
CA GLU A 327 25.78 0.07 7.93
C GLU A 327 25.83 0.95 6.67
N LEU A 328 24.66 1.27 6.11
CA LEU A 328 24.51 2.15 4.96
C LEU A 328 24.59 3.64 5.32
N ASN A 329 24.80 3.99 6.59
CA ASN A 329 24.82 5.36 7.11
C ASN A 329 23.56 6.15 6.73
N LEU A 330 22.39 5.51 6.79
CA LEU A 330 21.10 6.16 6.51
C LEU A 330 20.54 6.90 7.72
N LEU A 331 21.06 6.62 8.92
CA LEU A 331 20.61 7.26 10.16
C LEU A 331 21.20 8.66 10.33
N GLY A 332 20.39 9.57 10.86
CA GLY A 332 20.78 10.93 11.18
C GLY A 332 20.63 11.94 10.04
N SER A 333 21.11 13.15 10.29
CA SER A 333 20.75 14.37 9.54
C SER A 333 21.35 14.48 8.13
N CYS A 334 22.03 13.46 7.63
CA CYS A 334 22.71 13.45 6.35
C CYS A 334 22.04 12.47 5.37
N LEU A 335 20.71 12.47 5.33
CA LEU A 335 19.94 11.73 4.33
C LEU A 335 20.42 12.14 2.93
N GLN A 336 20.86 11.16 2.14
CA GLN A 336 21.33 11.39 0.76
C GLN A 336 20.17 11.65 -0.21
N ALA A 337 18.93 11.36 0.21
CA ALA A 337 17.71 11.54 -0.54
C ALA A 337 16.84 12.62 0.11
N SER A 338 16.15 13.41 -0.71
CA SER A 338 15.15 14.37 -0.23
C SER A 338 13.77 13.74 -0.32
N ALA A 339 13.02 13.78 0.79
CA ALA A 339 11.67 13.24 0.80
C ALA A 339 10.70 14.18 0.06
N PRO A 340 9.61 13.65 -0.52
CA PRO A 340 8.47 14.47 -0.89
C PRO A 340 7.98 15.23 0.36
N GLN A 341 7.67 16.52 0.23
CA GLN A 341 7.09 17.30 1.33
C GLN A 341 5.57 17.09 1.36
N ARG A 342 5.12 15.87 1.72
CA ARG A 342 3.69 15.57 1.78
C ARG A 342 3.07 16.21 3.03
N VAL A 343 1.83 16.65 2.88
CA VAL A 343 0.98 17.15 3.97
C VAL A 343 -0.28 16.29 4.03
N ALA A 344 -0.66 15.83 5.22
CA ALA A 344 -1.89 15.07 5.39
C ALA A 344 -3.10 16.00 5.32
N LEU A 345 -4.20 15.50 4.75
CA LEU A 345 -5.48 16.18 4.84
C LEU A 345 -6.02 16.10 6.28
N PRO A 346 -6.82 17.09 6.73
CA PRO A 346 -7.57 16.95 7.96
C PRO A 346 -8.61 15.84 7.82
N LEU A 347 -9.12 15.34 8.95
CA LEU A 347 -10.20 14.36 8.93
C LEU A 347 -11.38 14.81 8.05
N PRO A 348 -11.91 13.91 7.21
CA PRO A 348 -12.97 14.27 6.30
C PRO A 348 -14.26 14.56 7.06
N THR A 349 -14.77 15.77 6.90
CA THR A 349 -16.08 16.17 7.40
C THR A 349 -17.11 15.91 6.31
N TYR A 350 -17.65 14.70 6.31
CA TYR A 350 -18.85 14.43 5.53
C TYR A 350 -20.01 15.10 6.23
N THR A 351 -20.40 16.30 5.81
CA THR A 351 -21.60 16.96 6.33
C THR A 351 -22.76 15.97 6.19
N SER A 352 -23.21 15.45 7.33
CA SER A 352 -24.47 14.74 7.41
C SER A 352 -25.54 15.76 7.07
N VAL A 353 -26.02 15.73 5.83
CA VAL A 353 -27.40 16.11 5.60
C VAL A 353 -28.19 15.19 6.55
N PRO A 354 -29.01 15.71 7.48
CA PRO A 354 -29.67 14.88 8.47
C PRO A 354 -30.44 13.76 7.76
N CYS A 355 -29.97 12.53 7.95
CA CYS A 355 -30.67 11.35 7.47
C CYS A 355 -31.85 11.17 8.42
N PHE A 356 -32.99 11.79 8.08
CA PHE A 356 -34.27 11.31 8.56
C PHE A 356 -34.43 9.89 8.01
N THR A 357 -34.30 8.94 8.92
CA THR A 357 -34.65 7.54 8.71
C THR A 357 -36.07 7.47 8.15
N TYR A 358 -36.25 6.62 7.13
CA TYR A 358 -37.47 6.24 6.38
C TYR A 358 -37.62 6.70 4.92
N ASP A 359 -36.80 7.61 4.36
CA ASP A 359 -37.07 8.14 3.00
C ASP A 359 -36.01 7.79 1.93
N ASN A 360 -34.99 6.99 2.27
CA ASN A 360 -33.80 6.88 1.42
C ASN A 360 -33.97 5.99 0.16
N GLN A 361 -35.13 5.34 0.00
CA GLN A 361 -35.48 4.59 -1.22
C GLN A 361 -36.44 5.36 -2.14
N LEU A 362 -37.00 6.49 -1.71
CA LEU A 362 -37.97 7.26 -2.49
C LEU A 362 -37.30 8.36 -3.32
N CYS A 363 -37.86 8.63 -4.49
CA CYS A 363 -37.35 9.61 -5.42
C CYS A 363 -37.38 11.00 -4.76
N PRO A 364 -36.27 11.77 -4.78
CA PRO A 364 -36.19 13.08 -4.13
C PRO A 364 -37.08 14.15 -4.79
N ILE A 365 -37.74 13.83 -5.91
CA ILE A 365 -38.61 14.76 -6.66
C ILE A 365 -40.07 14.52 -6.28
N CYS A 366 -40.56 13.27 -6.37
CA CYS A 366 -41.96 12.96 -6.06
C CYS A 366 -42.20 12.42 -4.65
N LEU A 367 -41.13 12.08 -3.91
CA LEU A 367 -41.18 11.51 -2.54
C LEU A 367 -42.12 10.30 -2.40
N SER A 368 -42.41 9.62 -3.51
CA SER A 368 -43.44 8.58 -3.60
C SER A 368 -42.94 7.31 -4.28
N ASN A 369 -42.24 7.46 -5.41
CA ASN A 369 -41.77 6.33 -6.22
C ASN A 369 -40.38 5.88 -5.77
N ALA A 370 -40.07 4.59 -5.93
CA ALA A 370 -38.73 4.08 -5.68
C ALA A 370 -37.68 4.67 -6.65
N LYS A 371 -36.43 4.79 -6.20
CA LYS A 371 -35.29 5.20 -7.02
C LYS A 371 -34.88 4.07 -7.98
N ASP A 372 -35.32 4.13 -9.24
CA ASP A 372 -35.03 3.16 -10.30
C ASP A 372 -34.30 3.78 -11.51
N MET A 373 -33.76 5.00 -11.36
CA MET A 373 -32.93 5.67 -12.37
C MET A 373 -31.71 6.34 -11.71
N VAL A 374 -30.52 6.18 -12.30
CA VAL A 374 -29.27 6.84 -11.86
C VAL A 374 -28.68 7.72 -12.97
N PHE A 375 -28.16 8.88 -12.60
CA PHE A 375 -27.46 9.81 -13.50
C PHE A 375 -25.95 9.55 -13.54
N GLY A 376 -25.26 10.06 -14.56
CA GLY A 376 -23.79 9.95 -14.69
C GLY A 376 -22.98 10.52 -13.50
N CYS A 377 -23.59 11.33 -12.64
CA CYS A 377 -23.00 11.83 -11.39
C CYS A 377 -23.20 10.90 -10.17
N GLY A 378 -23.89 9.76 -10.33
CA GLY A 378 -24.16 8.79 -9.27
C GLY A 378 -25.44 9.05 -8.45
N HIS A 379 -26.10 10.19 -8.61
CA HIS A 379 -27.38 10.49 -7.94
C HIS A 379 -28.58 9.83 -8.64
N GLN A 380 -29.64 9.55 -7.87
CA GLN A 380 -30.76 8.71 -8.31
C GLN A 380 -32.13 9.41 -8.20
N THR A 381 -33.05 9.06 -9.11
CA THR A 381 -34.47 9.46 -9.12
C THR A 381 -35.34 8.27 -9.54
N CYS A 382 -36.67 8.42 -9.59
CA CYS A 382 -37.52 7.46 -10.28
C CYS A 382 -37.54 7.71 -11.80
N CYS A 383 -37.95 6.72 -12.58
CA CYS A 383 -38.08 6.78 -14.03
C CYS A 383 -39.21 7.70 -14.50
N GLU A 384 -40.12 8.09 -13.61
CA GLU A 384 -41.17 9.08 -13.93
C GLU A 384 -40.65 10.51 -13.83
N CYS A 385 -39.77 10.81 -12.87
CA CYS A 385 -39.27 12.17 -12.65
C CYS A 385 -37.94 12.47 -13.35
N GLY A 386 -37.13 11.44 -13.67
CA GLY A 386 -35.80 11.60 -14.25
C GLY A 386 -35.66 11.91 -15.76
N PRO A 387 -36.60 11.56 -16.66
CA PRO A 387 -36.41 11.71 -18.11
C PRO A 387 -36.16 13.15 -18.56
N ASP A 388 -36.94 14.11 -18.03
CA ASP A 388 -36.98 15.50 -18.51
C ASP A 388 -36.00 16.45 -17.79
N LEU A 389 -35.16 15.93 -16.87
CA LEU A 389 -34.22 16.76 -16.12
C LEU A 389 -32.96 17.05 -16.94
N GLU A 390 -32.63 18.32 -17.16
CA GLU A 390 -31.37 18.72 -17.81
C GLU A 390 -30.18 18.76 -16.84
N SER A 391 -30.44 18.99 -15.55
CA SER A 391 -29.43 19.06 -14.49
C SER A 391 -29.84 18.23 -13.27
N CYS A 392 -28.86 17.66 -12.57
CA CYS A 392 -29.09 16.84 -11.41
C CYS A 392 -29.67 17.68 -10.25
N PRO A 393 -30.81 17.30 -9.65
CA PRO A 393 -31.40 18.05 -8.54
C PRO A 393 -30.55 18.02 -7.26
N MET A 394 -29.63 17.06 -7.14
CA MET A 394 -28.78 16.87 -5.94
C MET A 394 -27.45 17.62 -6.05
N CYS A 395 -26.77 17.58 -7.20
CA CYS A 395 -25.44 18.17 -7.38
C CYS A 395 -25.34 19.21 -8.50
N ARG A 396 -26.44 19.51 -9.18
CA ARG A 396 -26.56 20.49 -10.29
C ARG A 396 -25.67 20.21 -11.51
N SER A 397 -24.99 19.07 -11.55
CA SER A 397 -24.23 18.64 -12.73
C SER A 397 -25.16 18.38 -13.93
N PRO A 398 -24.75 18.70 -15.17
CA PRO A 398 -25.53 18.41 -16.36
C PRO A 398 -25.74 16.89 -16.54
N ILE A 399 -26.95 16.49 -16.92
CA ILE A 399 -27.32 15.07 -17.06
C ILE A 399 -27.07 14.61 -18.50
N ASN A 400 -25.89 14.03 -18.72
CA ASN A 400 -25.51 13.44 -20.01
C ASN A 400 -25.83 11.94 -20.10
N THR A 401 -26.08 11.28 -18.97
CA THR A 401 -26.27 9.83 -18.90
C THR A 401 -27.39 9.51 -17.90
N ARG A 402 -28.33 8.65 -18.32
CA ARG A 402 -29.44 8.13 -17.51
C ARG A 402 -29.46 6.61 -17.65
N ILE A 403 -29.42 5.89 -16.53
CA ILE A 403 -29.40 4.43 -16.50
C ILE A 403 -30.58 3.97 -15.65
N LYS A 404 -31.43 3.11 -16.21
CA LYS A 404 -32.52 2.45 -15.48
C LYS A 404 -31.96 1.29 -14.66
N LEU A 405 -32.33 1.21 -13.39
CA LEU A 405 -31.98 0.14 -12.47
C LEU A 405 -33.13 -0.88 -12.45
N TYR A 406 -32.80 -2.18 -12.46
CA TYR A 406 -33.76 -3.29 -12.46
C TYR A 406 -33.83 -3.97 -11.10
#